data_AF-A0A1B9LXI8-F1
#
_entry.id   AF-A0A1B9LXI8-F1
#
_cell.length_a   1.000
_cell.length_b   1.000
_cell.length_c   1.000
_cell.angle_alpha   90.00
_cell.angle_beta   90.00
_cell.angle_gamma   90.00
#
_symmetry.space_group_name_H-M   'P 1'
#
loop_
_entity.id
_entity.type
_entity.pdbx_description
1 polymer ?
#
loop_
_entity_poly.entity_id
_entity_poly.type
_entity_poly.pdbx_seq_one_letter_code
_entity_poly.pdbx_strand_id
1 'polypeptide(L)'
;MINQKIYFIWKDGVYRMSPTPEERNIKFTSKVGHGIYEIGSWLTTDLPTGINSVNIWINNLTDLENSRAPDGWFGIGNAHWVLITGDYVFIGTEYVEEQQVIMTREQLLYVLEQYKAFLEGDYNDPNNPPDPIDVEFIAEGQEAIDMYNSLEGSHLVPYAC
;
A
#
# COMPACT_ATOMS: atom_id res chain seq x y z
N MET A 1 2.62 7.35 -14.11
CA MET A 1 2.24 5.96 -13.80
C MET A 1 3.49 5.12 -13.66
N ILE A 2 3.71 4.63 -12.45
CA ILE A 2 4.85 3.82 -12.02
C ILE A 2 4.32 2.42 -11.71
N ASN A 3 4.97 1.39 -12.26
CA ASN A 3 4.59 0.00 -12.09
C ASN A 3 5.71 -0.76 -11.36
N GLN A 4 5.37 -1.41 -10.26
CA GLN A 4 6.29 -2.18 -9.41
C GLN A 4 5.63 -3.47 -8.92
N LYS A 5 6.40 -4.32 -8.22
CA LYS A 5 5.89 -5.56 -7.64
C LYS A 5 6.33 -5.69 -6.19
N ILE A 6 5.45 -6.24 -5.36
CA ILE A 6 5.80 -6.76 -4.03
C ILE A 6 5.97 -8.26 -4.15
N TYR A 7 7.14 -8.76 -3.75
CA TYR A 7 7.51 -10.17 -3.76
C TYR A 7 7.30 -10.78 -2.38
N PHE A 8 7.22 -12.11 -2.33
CA PHE A 8 7.19 -12.88 -1.10
C PHE A 8 8.46 -13.71 -0.98
N ILE A 9 9.22 -13.48 0.10
CA ILE A 9 10.48 -14.19 0.39
C ILE A 9 10.29 -15.18 1.52
N TRP A 10 10.88 -16.36 1.41
CA TRP A 10 10.75 -17.41 2.43
C TRP A 10 11.74 -17.18 3.56
N LYS A 11 11.24 -16.85 4.76
CA LYS A 11 12.10 -16.56 5.91
C LYS A 11 11.47 -17.01 7.21
N ASP A 12 12.25 -17.74 8.01
CA ASP A 12 11.84 -18.25 9.33
C ASP A 12 10.57 -19.12 9.26
N GLY A 13 10.42 -19.92 8.18
CA GLY A 13 9.30 -20.84 8.01
C GLY A 13 8.00 -20.20 7.52
N VAL A 14 8.03 -18.94 7.10
CA VAL A 14 6.88 -18.20 6.57
C VAL A 14 7.30 -17.31 5.40
N TYR A 15 6.37 -17.00 4.50
CA TYR A 15 6.60 -15.96 3.49
C TYR A 15 6.44 -14.56 4.08
N ARG A 16 7.35 -13.66 3.73
CA ARG A 16 7.33 -12.24 4.11
C ARG A 16 7.33 -11.37 2.88
N MET A 17 6.60 -10.26 2.91
CA MET A 17 6.65 -9.28 1.82
C MET A 17 8.03 -8.64 1.70
N SER A 18 8.43 -8.37 0.47
CA SER A 18 9.65 -7.66 0.13
C SER A 18 9.42 -6.86 -1.16
N PRO A 19 9.84 -5.58 -1.22
CA PRO A 19 9.78 -4.79 -2.46
C PRO A 19 10.88 -5.19 -3.46
N THR A 20 11.69 -6.20 -3.13
CA THR A 20 12.73 -6.76 -4.00
C THR A 20 12.67 -8.28 -4.03
N PRO A 21 12.97 -8.91 -5.17
CA PRO A 21 13.18 -10.35 -5.21
C PRO A 21 14.46 -10.71 -4.43
N GLU A 22 14.48 -11.90 -3.83
CA GLU A 22 15.46 -12.40 -2.86
C GLU A 22 16.94 -12.41 -3.36
N GLU A 23 17.19 -12.16 -4.65
CA GLU A 23 18.52 -12.28 -5.29
C GLU A 23 19.41 -11.03 -5.28
N ARG A 24 19.05 -9.92 -4.63
CA ARG A 24 19.93 -8.72 -4.65
C ARG A 24 20.82 -8.60 -3.42
N ASN A 25 22.11 -8.93 -3.61
CA ASN A 25 23.20 -8.47 -2.77
C ASN A 25 23.12 -6.94 -2.60
N ILE A 26 22.69 -6.51 -1.40
CA ILE A 26 22.40 -5.13 -1.00
C ILE A 26 23.70 -4.33 -0.88
N LYS A 27 24.39 -4.06 -2.00
CA LYS A 27 25.45 -3.05 -2.02
C LYS A 27 25.34 -2.01 -3.13
N PHE A 28 24.61 -2.24 -4.23
CA PHE A 28 24.57 -1.25 -5.33
C PHE A 28 23.31 -1.32 -6.22
N THR A 29 22.10 -1.29 -5.65
CA THR A 29 20.92 -0.94 -6.48
C THR A 29 20.32 0.38 -6.07
N SER A 30 20.63 1.40 -6.85
CA SER A 30 19.76 2.55 -7.03
C SER A 30 18.35 2.08 -7.47
N LYS A 31 17.30 2.67 -6.88
CA LYS A 31 15.90 2.68 -7.36
C LYS A 31 15.01 1.48 -7.07
N VAL A 32 14.79 1.16 -5.79
CA VAL A 32 13.47 0.65 -5.38
C VAL A 32 12.68 1.90 -4.97
N GLY A 33 11.49 2.10 -5.54
CA GLY A 33 10.72 3.34 -5.30
C GLY A 33 10.25 3.42 -3.85
N HIS A 34 10.12 4.63 -3.31
CA HIS A 34 9.65 4.79 -1.94
C HIS A 34 8.16 4.42 -1.78
N GLY A 35 7.36 4.55 -2.85
CA GLY A 35 5.94 4.20 -2.84
C GLY A 35 5.67 2.71 -2.70
N ILE A 36 6.51 1.84 -3.29
CA ILE A 36 6.34 0.38 -3.10
C ILE A 36 6.66 -0.06 -1.67
N TYR A 37 7.62 0.61 -1.03
CA TYR A 37 7.93 0.40 0.39
C TYR A 37 6.76 0.82 1.26
N GLU A 38 6.17 1.98 0.97
CA GLU A 38 5.04 2.50 1.74
C GLU A 38 3.83 1.56 1.64
N ILE A 39 3.46 1.12 0.44
CA ILE A 39 2.35 0.19 0.23
C ILE A 39 2.61 -1.15 0.94
N GLY A 40 3.80 -1.72 0.76
CA GLY A 40 4.16 -2.98 1.41
C GLY A 40 4.20 -2.87 2.94
N SER A 41 4.70 -1.75 3.47
CA SER A 41 4.70 -1.49 4.90
C SER A 41 3.26 -1.43 5.42
N TRP A 42 2.43 -0.57 4.85
CA TRP A 42 1.02 -0.42 5.23
C TRP A 42 0.23 -1.75 5.21
N LEU A 43 0.37 -2.56 4.15
CA LEU A 43 -0.31 -3.87 4.06
C LEU A 43 0.08 -4.81 5.21
N THR A 44 1.32 -4.74 5.70
CA THR A 44 1.82 -5.65 6.74
C THR A 44 1.62 -5.12 8.16
N THR A 45 1.67 -3.79 8.36
CA THR A 45 1.60 -3.15 9.68
C THR A 45 0.17 -2.80 10.10
N ASP A 46 -0.64 -2.32 9.15
CA ASP A 46 -1.97 -1.77 9.44
C ASP A 46 -3.11 -2.71 9.04
N LEU A 47 -2.82 -3.77 8.27
CA LEU A 47 -3.74 -4.89 8.01
C LEU A 47 -3.29 -6.24 8.65
N PRO A 48 -2.75 -6.28 9.89
CA PRO A 48 -2.14 -7.49 10.44
C PRO A 48 -3.16 -8.53 10.89
N THR A 49 -4.43 -8.13 11.04
CA THR A 49 -5.53 -8.97 11.55
C THR A 49 -6.13 -9.89 10.47
N GLY A 50 -5.55 -9.92 9.27
CA GLY A 50 -5.86 -10.89 8.23
C GLY A 50 -7.06 -10.52 7.35
N ILE A 51 -7.61 -11.53 6.66
CA ILE A 51 -8.60 -11.40 5.57
C ILE A 51 -9.79 -10.49 5.93
N ASN A 52 -10.29 -10.55 7.17
CA ASN A 52 -11.42 -9.74 7.60
C ASN A 52 -11.14 -8.24 7.50
N SER A 53 -9.93 -7.80 7.85
CA SER A 53 -9.56 -6.38 7.74
C SER A 53 -9.43 -5.96 6.29
N VAL A 54 -8.84 -6.80 5.44
CA VAL A 54 -8.77 -6.55 4.00
C VAL A 54 -10.18 -6.42 3.39
N ASN A 55 -11.11 -7.30 3.75
CA ASN A 55 -12.50 -7.23 3.28
C ASN A 55 -13.21 -5.95 3.75
N ILE A 56 -12.96 -5.48 4.99
CA ILE A 56 -13.51 -4.20 5.46
C ILE A 56 -13.00 -3.05 4.59
N TRP A 57 -11.71 -3.04 4.25
CA TRP A 57 -11.13 -2.03 3.36
C TRP A 57 -11.73 -2.08 1.96
N ILE A 58 -11.80 -3.26 1.34
CA ILE A 58 -12.41 -3.44 0.01
C ILE A 58 -13.86 -2.93 0.00
N ASN A 59 -14.66 -3.29 1.00
CA ASN A 59 -16.05 -2.85 1.09
C ASN A 59 -16.16 -1.33 1.23
N ASN A 60 -15.37 -0.74 2.13
CA ASN A 60 -15.39 0.71 2.33
C ASN A 60 -14.93 1.49 1.09
N LEU A 61 -13.94 0.98 0.35
CA LEU A 61 -13.45 1.64 -0.86
C LEU A 61 -14.45 1.49 -2.02
N THR A 62 -15.15 0.37 -2.10
CA THR A 62 -16.15 0.12 -3.16
C THR A 62 -17.37 1.02 -2.99
N ASP A 63 -17.85 1.20 -1.75
CA ASP A 63 -19.02 2.02 -1.41
C ASP A 63 -18.63 3.14 -0.44
N LEU A 64 -17.75 4.04 -0.89
CA LEU A 64 -17.16 5.08 -0.05
C LEU A 64 -18.22 5.99 0.59
N GLU A 65 -19.21 6.42 -0.20
CA GLU A 65 -20.27 7.34 0.24
C GLU A 65 -21.08 6.80 1.43
N ASN A 66 -21.25 5.48 1.52
CA ASN A 66 -21.97 4.82 2.62
C ASN A 66 -21.03 4.11 3.60
N SER A 67 -19.72 4.28 3.45
CA SER A 67 -18.72 3.64 4.32
C SER A 67 -18.68 4.29 5.71
N ARG A 68 -17.91 3.69 6.61
CA ARG A 68 -17.66 4.25 7.96
C ARG A 68 -16.83 5.54 7.96
N ALA A 69 -16.18 5.87 6.85
CA ALA A 69 -15.35 7.07 6.67
C ALA A 69 -15.71 7.74 5.32
N PRO A 70 -16.95 8.23 5.19
CA PRO A 70 -17.49 8.69 3.90
C PRO A 70 -16.88 10.01 3.42
N ASP A 71 -16.20 10.73 4.30
CA ASP A 71 -15.38 11.89 3.96
C ASP A 71 -14.04 11.51 3.32
N GLY A 72 -13.71 10.22 3.22
CA GLY A 72 -12.45 9.74 2.66
C GLY A 72 -11.29 9.84 3.63
N TRP A 73 -11.51 10.28 4.88
CA TRP A 73 -10.47 10.29 5.89
C TRP A 73 -10.47 8.95 6.65
N PHE A 74 -9.72 7.99 6.13
CA PHE A 74 -9.64 6.66 6.76
C PHE A 74 -8.79 6.59 8.02
N GLY A 75 -8.17 7.71 8.41
CA GLY A 75 -7.60 7.98 9.73
C GLY A 75 -6.66 6.91 10.30
N ILE A 76 -5.36 7.22 10.30
CA ILE A 76 -4.31 6.70 11.22
C ILE A 76 -4.44 5.20 11.51
N GLY A 77 -3.83 4.38 10.66
CA GLY A 77 -3.37 3.07 11.16
C GLY A 77 -2.26 3.27 12.20
N ASN A 78 -1.59 2.20 12.66
CA ASN A 78 -0.58 2.36 13.70
C ASN A 78 0.59 3.24 13.25
N ALA A 79 0.89 3.27 11.95
CA ALA A 79 2.01 4.03 11.40
C ALA A 79 1.73 4.79 10.09
N HIS A 80 0.65 4.46 9.40
CA HIS A 80 0.37 5.01 8.07
C HIS A 80 -0.95 5.78 8.03
N TRP A 81 -0.99 6.75 7.14
CA TRP A 81 -2.12 7.61 6.84
C TRP A 81 -2.67 7.23 5.48
N VAL A 82 -3.96 6.94 5.42
CA VAL A 82 -4.68 6.72 4.17
C VAL A 82 -5.73 7.81 4.02
N LEU A 83 -5.58 8.63 3.00
CA LEU A 83 -6.45 9.78 2.74
C LEU A 83 -7.04 9.65 1.33
N ILE A 84 -8.34 9.88 1.19
CA ILE A 84 -9.06 9.71 -0.07
C ILE A 84 -9.74 11.03 -0.45
N THR A 85 -9.59 11.44 -1.70
CA THR A 85 -10.25 12.62 -2.26
C THR A 85 -10.66 12.33 -3.70
N GLY A 86 -11.97 12.30 -3.95
CA GLY A 86 -12.52 11.78 -5.21
C GLY A 86 -12.08 10.33 -5.43
N ASP A 87 -11.45 10.06 -6.57
CA ASP A 87 -10.91 8.73 -6.89
C ASP A 87 -9.43 8.56 -6.51
N TYR A 88 -8.80 9.55 -5.90
CA TYR A 88 -7.39 9.48 -5.50
C TYR A 88 -7.24 9.00 -4.07
N VAL A 89 -6.25 8.15 -3.85
CA VAL A 89 -5.85 7.63 -2.55
C VAL A 89 -4.39 7.98 -2.32
N PHE A 90 -4.14 8.67 -1.22
CA PHE A 90 -2.81 8.93 -0.69
C PHE A 90 -2.52 7.96 0.45
N ILE A 91 -1.37 7.32 0.43
CA ILE A 91 -0.85 6.49 1.52
C ILE A 91 0.53 7.03 1.90
N GLY A 92 0.75 7.27 3.17
CA GLY A 92 2.01 7.84 3.63
C GLY A 92 2.25 7.68 5.11
N THR A 93 3.50 7.83 5.54
CA THR A 93 3.88 7.79 6.95
C THR A 93 4.58 9.07 7.38
N GLU A 94 4.39 9.46 8.65
CA GLU A 94 5.13 10.56 9.27
C GLU A 94 6.59 10.18 9.61
N TYR A 95 6.93 8.89 9.61
CA TYR A 95 8.24 8.41 10.06
C TYR A 95 9.33 8.47 9.00
N VAL A 96 8.95 8.45 7.71
CA VAL A 96 9.87 8.48 6.58
C VAL A 96 9.26 9.38 5.51
N GLU A 97 9.79 10.59 5.39
CA GLU A 97 9.25 11.65 4.54
C GLU A 97 9.10 11.24 3.08
N GLU A 98 10.01 10.40 2.56
CA GLU A 98 9.96 9.95 1.17
C GLU A 98 8.93 8.83 0.92
N GLN A 99 8.47 8.12 1.96
CA GLN A 99 7.49 7.04 1.87
C GLN A 99 6.07 7.59 1.81
N GLN A 100 5.77 8.17 0.66
CA GLN A 100 4.47 8.73 0.31
C GLN A 100 4.11 8.20 -1.07
N VAL A 101 2.85 7.88 -1.29
CA VAL A 101 2.35 7.41 -2.57
C VAL A 101 0.97 7.96 -2.82
N ILE A 102 0.71 8.32 -4.07
CA ILE A 102 -0.65 8.62 -4.54
C ILE A 102 -0.99 7.66 -5.69
N MET A 103 -2.18 7.07 -5.61
CA MET A 103 -2.72 6.11 -6.56
C MET A 103 -4.23 6.33 -6.72
N THR A 104 -4.88 5.62 -7.64
CA THR A 104 -6.34 5.63 -7.70
C THR A 104 -6.94 4.60 -6.76
N ARG A 105 -8.21 4.81 -6.40
CA ARG A 105 -9.01 3.85 -5.63
C ARG A 105 -9.10 2.49 -6.30
N GLU A 106 -9.21 2.46 -7.63
CA GLU A 106 -9.19 1.23 -8.42
C GLU A 106 -7.86 0.48 -8.27
N GLN A 107 -6.73 1.18 -8.35
CA GLN A 107 -5.41 0.60 -8.16
C GLN A 107 -5.24 0.03 -6.75
N LEU A 108 -5.74 0.74 -5.73
CA LEU A 108 -5.67 0.25 -4.36
C LEU A 108 -6.53 -0.99 -4.16
N LEU A 109 -7.74 -1.02 -4.72
CA LEU A 109 -8.60 -2.20 -4.71
C LEU A 109 -7.92 -3.40 -5.38
N TYR A 110 -7.25 -3.18 -6.51
CA TYR A 110 -6.51 -4.24 -7.20
C TYR A 110 -5.35 -4.82 -6.34
N VAL A 111 -4.64 -3.96 -5.61
CA VAL A 111 -3.60 -4.39 -4.65
C VAL A 111 -4.21 -5.20 -3.50
N LEU A 112 -5.34 -4.74 -2.94
CA LEU A 112 -6.01 -5.41 -1.82
C LEU A 112 -6.57 -6.79 -2.20
N GLU A 113 -7.12 -6.95 -3.40
CA GLU A 113 -7.62 -8.25 -3.88
C GLU A 113 -6.48 -9.27 -4.07
N GLN A 114 -5.33 -8.84 -4.59
CA GLN A 114 -4.14 -9.70 -4.68
C GLN A 114 -3.60 -10.06 -3.28
N TYR A 115 -3.56 -9.08 -2.36
CA TYR A 115 -3.13 -9.35 -0.99
C TYR A 115 -4.10 -10.32 -0.28
N LYS A 116 -5.40 -10.19 -0.50
CA LYS A 116 -6.39 -11.12 -0.02
C LYS A 116 -6.14 -12.54 -0.53
N ALA A 117 -5.85 -12.71 -1.83
CA ALA A 117 -5.51 -14.01 -2.40
C ALA A 117 -4.24 -14.62 -1.75
N PHE A 118 -3.26 -13.79 -1.39
CA PHE A 118 -2.12 -14.23 -0.59
C PHE A 118 -2.54 -14.68 0.83
N LEU A 119 -3.43 -13.96 1.50
CA LEU A 119 -3.86 -14.35 2.85
C LEU A 119 -4.74 -15.61 2.86
N GLU A 120 -5.45 -15.90 1.77
CA GLU A 120 -6.31 -17.08 1.61
C GLU A 120 -5.54 -18.33 1.16
N GLY A 121 -4.34 -18.18 0.62
CA GLY A 121 -3.54 -19.28 0.10
C GLY A 121 -2.83 -20.10 1.19
N ASP A 122 -2.53 -21.36 0.86
CA ASP A 122 -1.73 -22.26 1.70
C ASP A 122 -0.25 -22.19 1.28
N TYR A 123 0.52 -21.38 2.01
CA TYR A 123 1.93 -21.11 1.71
C TYR A 123 2.87 -21.66 2.78
N ASN A 124 2.71 -22.95 3.10
CA ASN A 124 3.57 -23.68 4.04
C ASN A 124 4.76 -24.41 3.35
N ASP A 125 4.93 -24.24 2.03
CA ASP A 125 6.00 -24.86 1.24
C ASP A 125 6.87 -23.79 0.53
N PRO A 126 8.19 -23.73 0.79
CA PRO A 126 9.11 -22.82 0.08
C PRO A 126 9.19 -23.08 -1.43
N ASN A 127 8.79 -24.26 -1.93
CA ASN A 127 8.80 -24.58 -3.36
C ASN A 127 7.50 -24.17 -4.08
N ASN A 128 6.51 -23.69 -3.33
CA ASN A 128 5.24 -23.20 -3.86
C ASN A 128 5.02 -21.75 -3.41
N PRO A 129 5.77 -20.78 -3.96
CA PRO A 129 5.66 -19.39 -3.55
C PRO A 129 4.35 -18.76 -4.03
N PRO A 130 3.81 -17.79 -3.27
CA PRO A 130 2.74 -16.94 -3.77
C PRO A 130 3.16 -16.16 -5.01
N ASP A 131 2.18 -15.83 -5.84
CA ASP A 131 2.39 -14.86 -6.91
C ASP A 131 2.73 -13.47 -6.32
N PRO A 132 3.67 -12.72 -6.92
CA PRO A 132 3.92 -11.34 -6.53
C PRO A 132 2.67 -10.46 -6.68
N ILE A 133 2.53 -9.46 -5.83
CA ILE A 133 1.49 -8.43 -5.97
C ILE A 133 1.96 -7.39 -6.98
N ASP A 134 1.19 -7.21 -8.05
CA ASP A 134 1.36 -6.13 -9.01
C ASP A 134 0.82 -4.81 -8.43
N VAL A 135 1.64 -3.76 -8.48
CA VAL A 135 1.33 -2.46 -7.90
C VAL A 135 1.54 -1.36 -8.94
N GLU A 136 0.49 -0.60 -9.22
CA GLU A 136 0.54 0.60 -10.04
C GLU A 136 0.16 1.82 -9.20
N PHE A 137 0.93 2.90 -9.31
CA PHE A 137 0.65 4.17 -8.66
C PHE A 137 1.04 5.36 -9.55
N ILE A 138 0.57 6.55 -9.18
CA ILE A 138 0.70 7.76 -10.00
C ILE A 138 2.06 8.41 -9.75
N ALA A 139 2.37 8.69 -8.49
CA ALA A 139 3.59 9.35 -8.03
C ALA A 139 3.98 8.88 -6.61
N GLU A 140 5.21 9.17 -6.19
CA GLU A 140 5.75 8.87 -4.86
C GLU A 140 6.56 10.05 -4.29
N GLY A 141 6.80 10.06 -2.99
CA GLY A 141 7.54 11.11 -2.28
C GLY A 141 6.86 12.48 -2.35
N GLN A 142 7.65 13.54 -2.48
CA GLN A 142 7.14 14.92 -2.51
C GLN A 142 6.12 15.16 -3.63
N GLU A 143 6.31 14.56 -4.81
CA GLU A 143 5.36 14.71 -5.92
C GLU A 143 3.98 14.15 -5.53
N ALA A 144 3.92 13.06 -4.78
CA ALA A 144 2.65 12.52 -4.28
C ALA A 144 1.95 13.49 -3.30
N ILE A 145 2.71 14.13 -2.41
CA ILE A 145 2.20 15.14 -1.48
C ILE A 145 1.64 16.34 -2.26
N ASP A 146 2.44 16.90 -3.17
CA ASP A 146 2.07 18.08 -3.95
C ASP A 146 0.81 17.81 -4.77
N MET A 147 0.74 16.65 -5.42
CA MET A 147 -0.43 16.23 -6.16
C MET A 147 -1.66 16.11 -5.27
N TYR A 148 -1.57 15.39 -4.14
CA TYR A 148 -2.71 15.21 -3.24
C TYR A 148 -3.21 16.55 -2.68
N ASN A 149 -2.31 17.40 -2.19
CA ASN A 149 -2.65 18.72 -1.63
C ASN A 149 -3.28 19.65 -2.67
N SER A 150 -2.98 19.46 -3.96
CA SER A 150 -3.57 20.25 -5.05
C SER A 150 -5.00 19.84 -5.41
N LEU A 151 -5.49 18.70 -4.92
CA LEU A 151 -6.84 18.22 -5.21
C LEU A 151 -7.88 19.12 -4.50
N GLU A 152 -8.93 19.48 -5.25
CA GLU A 152 -10.07 20.20 -4.70
C GLU A 152 -10.76 19.34 -3.63
N GLY A 153 -10.94 19.92 -2.44
CA GLY A 153 -11.56 19.21 -1.31
C GLY A 153 -10.63 18.23 -0.59
N SER A 154 -9.32 18.25 -0.86
CA SER A 154 -8.37 17.41 -0.13
C SER A 154 -8.32 17.77 1.36
N HIS A 155 -8.06 16.74 2.18
CA HIS A 155 -7.82 16.90 3.61
C HIS A 155 -6.46 17.54 3.94
N LEU A 156 -5.63 17.75 2.91
CA LEU A 156 -4.20 18.04 3.00
C LEU A 156 -3.41 16.93 3.74
N VAL A 157 -2.12 16.81 3.46
CA VAL A 157 -1.24 15.92 4.20
C VAL A 157 -0.89 16.57 5.55
N PRO A 158 -1.27 15.99 6.70
CA PRO A 158 -1.26 16.69 7.98
C PRO A 158 0.15 16.90 8.59
N TYR A 159 1.17 16.22 8.07
CA TYR A 159 2.56 16.26 8.56
C TYR A 159 3.57 16.75 7.51
N ALA A 160 3.12 17.09 6.30
CA ALA A 160 3.98 17.70 5.29
C ALA A 160 4.19 19.18 5.65
N CYS A 161 5.45 19.58 5.85
CA CYS A 161 5.83 20.98 6.15
C CYS A 161 5.96 21.82 4.88
#